data_AF-B1IEN4-F1
#
_entry.id   AF-B1IEN4-F1
#
_cell.length_a   1.000
_cell.length_b   1.000
_cell.length_c   1.000
_cell.angle_alpha   90.00
_cell.angle_beta   90.00
_cell.angle_gamma   90.00
#
_symmetry.space_group_name_H-M   'P 1'
#
loop_
_entity.id
_entity.type
_entity.pdbx_description
1 polymer ?
#
loop_
_entity_poly.entity_id
_entity_poly.type
_entity_poly.pdbx_seq_one_letter_code
_entity_poly.pdbx_strand_id
1 'polypeptide(L)'
;MQMNTSDILSMPNNLMAPEGVAAFFAIACVTAGFAALLYTLFRLIKNRDTIPLMIWLGGLLAFTVEAFGDCVGHIWWPHNLPGPVLWFFDVRLPLFIMIEYTAFAVVSYGAYRMFKNGITKKQLWGVWIILMSADILFEMPFTSHAAFVYYGFTPFQIFGFPAWWGWINGTAFILIGFIL
;
A
#
# COMPACT_ATOMS: atom_id res chain seq x y z
N MET A 1 -27.42 20.58 -11.44
CA MET A 1 -27.54 19.92 -10.13
C MET A 1 -26.51 20.59 -9.23
N GLN A 2 -26.92 21.52 -8.36
CA GLN A 2 -26.00 22.14 -7.41
C GLN A 2 -25.76 21.13 -6.29
N MET A 3 -24.53 20.64 -6.15
CA MET A 3 -24.14 19.87 -4.96
C MET A 3 -24.25 20.81 -3.77
N ASN A 4 -25.04 20.40 -2.78
CA ASN A 4 -25.08 21.10 -1.51
C ASN A 4 -23.78 20.78 -0.78
N THR A 5 -23.16 21.76 -0.12
CA THR A 5 -21.89 21.53 0.61
C THR A 5 -22.05 20.54 1.78
N SER A 6 -23.29 20.26 2.20
CA SER A 6 -23.63 19.19 3.14
C SER A 6 -23.50 17.77 2.57
N ASP A 7 -23.39 17.63 1.24
CA ASP A 7 -23.25 16.34 0.55
C ASP A 7 -21.76 15.93 0.41
N ILE A 8 -20.83 16.81 0.79
CA ILE A 8 -19.40 16.54 0.78
C ILE A 8 -19.03 15.85 2.08
N LEU A 9 -18.44 14.64 1.99
CA LEU A 9 -17.94 13.91 3.14
C LEU A 9 -16.95 14.78 3.92
N SER A 10 -17.21 14.97 5.22
CA SER A 10 -16.34 15.75 6.08
C SER A 10 -15.01 15.02 6.30
N MET A 11 -13.93 15.57 5.75
CA MET A 11 -12.57 15.05 5.95
C MET A 11 -12.12 15.28 7.41
N PRO A 12 -11.45 14.31 8.04
CA PRO A 12 -11.00 14.43 9.43
C PRO A 12 -9.71 15.26 9.53
N ASN A 13 -9.79 16.55 9.17
CA ASN A 13 -8.65 17.49 9.08
C ASN A 13 -7.88 17.74 10.39
N ASN A 14 -8.39 17.27 11.53
CA ASN A 14 -7.73 17.40 12.84
C ASN A 14 -7.22 16.05 13.37
N LEU A 15 -7.17 15.01 12.50
CA LEU A 15 -6.73 13.68 12.90
C LEU A 15 -5.26 13.69 13.32
N MET A 16 -5.01 13.14 14.51
CA MET A 16 -3.68 12.89 15.07
C MET A 16 -3.64 11.44 15.51
N ALA A 17 -2.62 10.70 15.08
CA ALA A 17 -2.37 9.35 15.55
C ALA A 17 -1.67 9.41 16.92
N PRO A 18 -1.85 8.39 17.80
CA PRO A 18 -0.98 8.23 18.95
C PRO A 18 0.50 8.19 18.52
N GLU A 19 1.38 8.94 19.18
CA GLU A 19 2.77 9.14 18.72
C GLU A 19 3.52 7.82 18.52
N GLY A 20 3.35 6.87 19.44
CA GLY A 20 3.97 5.54 19.34
C GLY A 20 3.48 4.74 18.13
N VAL A 21 2.19 4.87 17.78
CA VAL A 21 1.59 4.20 16.62
C VAL A 21 2.07 4.83 15.32
N ALA A 22 2.08 6.17 15.25
CA ALA A 22 2.59 6.94 14.12
C ALA A 22 4.06 6.59 13.83
N ALA A 23 4.90 6.60 14.86
CA ALA A 23 6.32 6.26 14.75
C ALA A 23 6.52 4.79 14.33
N PHE A 24 5.82 3.86 14.97
CA PHE A 24 5.93 2.44 14.65
C PHE A 24 5.52 2.14 13.21
N PHE A 25 4.41 2.72 12.74
CA PHE A 25 3.92 2.56 11.38
C PHE A 25 4.94 3.10 10.35
N ALA A 26 5.40 4.35 10.53
CA ALA A 26 6.40 4.95 9.65
C ALA A 26 7.70 4.13 9.60
N ILE A 27 8.20 3.64 10.75
CA ILE A 27 9.40 2.81 10.82
C ILE A 27 9.18 1.46 10.11
N ALA A 28 8.02 0.83 10.28
CA ALA A 28 7.70 -0.43 9.63
C ALA A 28 7.69 -0.28 8.09
N CYS A 29 7.01 0.74 7.57
CA CYS A 29 6.95 1.10 6.15
C CYS A 29 8.34 1.35 5.56
N VAL A 30 9.15 2.19 6.21
CA VAL A 30 10.52 2.50 5.76
C VAL A 30 11.41 1.25 5.80
N THR A 31 11.30 0.46 6.86
CA THR A 31 12.07 -0.80 7.02
C THR A 31 11.73 -1.79 5.91
N ALA A 32 10.45 -1.94 5.56
CA ALA A 32 10.02 -2.79 4.47
C ALA A 32 10.62 -2.33 3.12
N GLY A 33 10.58 -1.03 2.81
CA GLY A 33 11.16 -0.48 1.59
C GLY A 33 12.67 -0.66 1.49
N PHE A 34 13.40 -0.46 2.59
CA PHE A 34 14.84 -0.73 2.63
C PHE A 34 15.16 -2.22 2.53
N ALA A 35 14.38 -3.09 3.18
CA ALA A 35 14.55 -4.54 3.04
C ALA A 35 14.32 -4.97 1.57
N ALA A 36 13.33 -4.39 0.89
CA ALA A 36 13.07 -4.61 -0.52
C ALA A 36 14.23 -4.13 -1.41
N LEU A 37 14.83 -2.98 -1.10
CA LEU A 37 16.03 -2.49 -1.78
C LEU A 37 17.21 -3.45 -1.59
N LEU A 38 17.48 -3.90 -0.36
CA LEU A 38 18.56 -4.84 -0.08
C LEU A 38 18.36 -6.17 -0.83
N TYR A 39 17.13 -6.70 -0.84
CA TYR A 39 16.79 -7.89 -1.61
C TYR A 39 16.99 -7.68 -3.12
N THR A 40 16.56 -6.53 -3.62
CA THR A 40 16.73 -6.13 -5.02
C THR A 40 18.20 -6.06 -5.43
N LEU A 41 19.04 -5.40 -4.63
CA LEU A 41 20.47 -5.31 -4.86
C LEU A 41 21.15 -6.68 -4.78
N PHE A 42 20.74 -7.53 -3.84
CA PHE A 42 21.22 -8.91 -3.76
C PHE A 42 20.92 -9.69 -5.05
N ARG A 43 19.68 -9.61 -5.57
CA ARG A 43 19.29 -10.25 -6.84
C ARG A 43 20.07 -9.69 -8.03
N LEU A 44 20.27 -8.39 -8.08
CA LEU A 44 21.04 -7.73 -9.13
C LEU A 44 22.50 -8.20 -9.14
N ILE A 45 23.17 -8.19 -7.98
CA ILE A 45 24.59 -8.49 -7.87
C ILE A 45 24.85 -10.00 -8.03
N LYS A 46 24.11 -10.83 -7.28
CA LYS A 46 24.35 -12.28 -7.22
C LYS A 46 23.74 -13.03 -8.40
N ASN A 47 22.53 -12.65 -8.82
CA ASN A 47 21.79 -13.37 -9.85
C ASN A 47 21.78 -12.67 -11.20
N ARG A 48 22.33 -11.45 -11.30
CA ARG A 48 22.28 -10.61 -12.52
C ARG A 48 20.84 -10.39 -13.01
N ASP A 49 19.91 -10.40 -12.07
CA ASP A 49 18.49 -10.25 -12.35
C ASP A 49 18.09 -8.79 -12.14
N THR A 50 17.81 -8.09 -13.24
CA THR A 50 17.47 -6.67 -13.26
C THR A 50 15.99 -6.41 -13.00
N ILE A 51 15.14 -7.45 -13.05
CA ILE A 51 13.69 -7.30 -12.92
C ILE A 51 13.29 -6.71 -11.56
N PRO A 52 13.81 -7.18 -10.39
CA PRO A 52 13.49 -6.56 -9.10
C PRO A 52 13.86 -5.07 -9.04
N LEU A 53 14.95 -4.66 -9.71
CA LEU A 53 15.36 -3.26 -9.74
C LEU A 53 14.37 -2.41 -10.53
N MET A 54 13.93 -2.90 -11.68
CA MET A 54 12.90 -2.21 -12.47
C MET A 54 11.59 -2.08 -11.69
N ILE A 55 11.19 -3.13 -10.98
CA ILE A 55 9.99 -3.13 -10.13
C ILE A 55 10.14 -2.13 -8.97
N TRP A 56 11.28 -2.14 -8.28
CA TRP A 56 11.55 -1.25 -7.15
C TRP A 56 11.53 0.22 -7.58
N LEU A 57 12.18 0.54 -8.70
CA LEU A 57 12.14 1.88 -9.31
C LEU A 57 10.73 2.24 -9.80
N GLY A 58 9.97 1.29 -10.34
CA GLY A 58 8.58 1.47 -10.70
C GLY A 58 7.71 1.83 -9.49
N GLY A 59 7.93 1.20 -8.33
CA GLY A 59 7.28 1.53 -7.06
C GLY A 59 7.52 3.00 -6.65
N LEU A 60 8.76 3.49 -6.77
CA LEU A 60 9.09 4.90 -6.51
C LEU A 60 8.38 5.90 -7.43
N LEU A 61 7.87 5.46 -8.58
CA LEU A 61 7.06 6.32 -9.46
C LEU A 61 5.57 6.13 -9.18
N ALA A 62 5.16 4.90 -8.91
CA ALA A 62 3.78 4.50 -8.70
C ALA A 62 3.14 5.12 -7.45
N PHE A 63 3.92 5.51 -6.43
CA PHE A 63 3.37 6.17 -5.23
C PHE A 63 2.57 7.44 -5.54
N THR A 64 2.81 8.08 -6.69
CA THR A 64 2.03 9.24 -7.13
C THR A 64 0.55 8.91 -7.37
N VAL A 65 0.25 7.64 -7.66
CA VAL A 65 -1.13 7.13 -7.80
C VAL A 65 -1.83 7.01 -6.44
N GLU A 66 -1.09 6.92 -5.33
CA GLU A 66 -1.66 6.78 -3.99
C GLU A 66 -2.64 7.91 -3.67
N ALA A 67 -2.32 9.16 -4.01
CA ALA A 67 -3.23 10.27 -3.73
C ALA A 67 -4.60 10.10 -4.42
N PHE A 68 -4.66 9.45 -5.59
CA PHE A 68 -5.92 9.12 -6.24
C PHE A 68 -6.64 7.98 -5.50
N GLY A 69 -5.89 6.96 -5.09
CA GLY A 69 -6.38 5.85 -4.28
C GLY A 69 -7.00 6.33 -2.97
N ASP A 70 -6.31 7.21 -2.25
CA ASP A 70 -6.77 7.80 -0.99
C ASP A 70 -8.04 8.63 -1.14
N CYS A 71 -8.13 9.40 -2.22
CA CYS A 71 -9.33 10.19 -2.49
C CYS A 71 -10.55 9.30 -2.75
N VAL A 72 -10.39 8.27 -3.59
CA VAL A 72 -11.50 7.36 -3.96
C VAL A 72 -11.82 6.39 -2.81
N GLY A 73 -10.80 5.96 -2.08
CA GLY A 73 -10.89 5.07 -0.93
C GLY A 73 -11.33 5.75 0.35
N HIS A 74 -11.41 7.09 0.34
CA HIS A 74 -11.59 7.92 1.53
C HIS A 74 -10.59 7.58 2.64
N ILE A 75 -9.30 7.50 2.29
CA ILE A 75 -8.22 7.34 3.25
C ILE A 75 -7.77 8.73 3.72
N TRP A 76 -7.55 8.88 5.01
CA TRP A 76 -7.00 10.09 5.59
C TRP A 76 -5.80 9.81 6.49
N TRP A 77 -4.75 10.59 6.28
CA TRP A 77 -3.50 10.50 7.01
C TRP A 77 -3.45 11.51 8.17
N PRO A 78 -3.08 11.07 9.38
CA PRO A 78 -2.87 11.97 10.51
C PRO A 78 -1.79 13.03 10.26
N HIS A 79 -2.00 14.23 10.81
CA HIS A 79 -1.13 15.38 10.58
C HIS A 79 0.24 15.30 11.28
N ASN A 80 0.38 14.41 12.27
CA ASN A 80 1.64 14.18 12.97
C ASN A 80 2.52 13.11 12.31
N LEU A 81 2.15 12.58 11.15
CA LEU A 81 3.03 11.72 10.35
C LEU A 81 4.11 12.57 9.65
N PRO A 82 5.34 12.05 9.47
CA PRO A 82 6.41 12.77 8.77
C PRO A 82 6.04 13.07 7.31
N GLY A 83 6.31 14.28 6.83
CA GLY A 83 6.01 14.69 5.44
C GLY A 83 5.28 16.04 5.38
N PRO A 84 4.56 16.36 4.29
CA PRO A 84 4.19 15.47 3.18
C PRO A 84 5.29 15.31 2.11
N VAL A 85 5.30 14.18 1.39
CA VAL A 85 6.08 14.00 0.15
C VAL A 85 5.32 14.50 -1.07
N LEU A 86 4.00 14.44 -1.02
CA LEU A 86 3.10 14.84 -2.08
C LEU A 86 1.81 15.38 -1.49
N TRP A 87 1.23 16.37 -2.14
CA TRP A 87 -0.05 16.94 -1.75
C TRP A 87 -0.91 17.12 -3.01
N PHE A 88 -1.98 16.33 -3.10
CA PHE A 88 -2.97 16.38 -4.18
C PHE A 88 -4.37 16.17 -3.61
N PHE A 89 -5.37 16.85 -4.18
CA PHE A 89 -6.78 16.71 -3.81
C PHE A 89 -7.05 16.81 -2.29
N ASP A 90 -6.35 17.74 -1.63
CA ASP A 90 -6.37 17.92 -0.17
C ASP A 90 -5.83 16.76 0.68
N VAL A 91 -5.45 15.64 0.06
CA VAL A 91 -4.74 14.53 0.71
C VAL A 91 -3.25 14.84 0.82
N ARG A 92 -2.71 14.66 2.03
CA ARG A 92 -1.30 14.86 2.36
C ARG A 92 -0.62 13.51 2.52
N LEU A 93 0.15 13.08 1.52
CA LEU A 93 0.85 11.81 1.59
C LEU A 93 2.04 11.89 2.53
N PRO A 94 2.13 11.03 3.56
CA PRO A 94 3.30 10.92 4.41
C PRO A 94 4.56 10.55 3.63
N LEU A 95 5.72 10.97 4.11
CA LEU A 95 7.00 10.78 3.44
C LEU A 95 7.35 9.31 3.21
N PHE A 96 6.96 8.43 4.13
CA PHE A 96 7.28 7.01 4.06
C PHE A 96 6.50 6.26 2.98
N ILE A 97 5.37 6.78 2.48
CA ILE A 97 4.56 6.14 1.43
C ILE A 97 5.37 5.91 0.16
N MET A 98 6.20 6.89 -0.24
CA MET A 98 7.07 6.74 -1.41
C MET A 98 8.01 5.53 -1.26
N ILE A 99 8.54 5.29 -0.06
CA ILE A 99 9.46 4.18 0.21
C ILE A 99 8.72 2.86 0.36
N GLU A 100 7.56 2.86 1.00
CA GLU A 100 6.74 1.68 1.23
C GLU A 100 6.19 1.10 -0.09
N TYR A 101 5.80 1.96 -1.04
CA TYR A 101 5.38 1.55 -2.37
C TYR A 101 6.41 0.68 -3.10
N THR A 102 7.70 0.87 -2.80
CA THR A 102 8.76 0.04 -3.36
C THR A 102 8.75 -1.39 -2.81
N ALA A 103 8.39 -1.58 -1.55
CA ALA A 103 8.25 -2.89 -0.94
C ALA A 103 7.04 -3.62 -1.53
N PHE A 104 5.91 -2.93 -1.61
CA PHE A 104 4.67 -3.44 -2.23
C PHE A 104 4.93 -3.88 -3.67
N ALA A 105 5.63 -3.06 -4.47
CA ALA A 105 5.99 -3.42 -5.83
C ALA A 105 6.85 -4.70 -5.86
N VAL A 106 7.91 -4.79 -5.05
CA VAL A 106 8.85 -5.93 -5.06
C VAL A 106 8.19 -7.25 -4.64
N VAL A 107 7.12 -7.25 -3.84
CA VAL A 107 6.35 -8.47 -3.55
C VAL A 107 5.83 -9.13 -4.85
N SER A 108 5.44 -8.33 -5.84
CA SER A 108 4.97 -8.79 -7.15
C SER A 108 6.03 -9.56 -7.95
N TYR A 109 7.31 -9.36 -7.64
CA TYR A 109 8.40 -10.14 -8.24
C TYR A 109 8.29 -11.64 -7.92
N GLY A 110 7.78 -12.01 -6.75
CA GLY A 110 7.50 -13.40 -6.40
C GLY A 110 6.47 -14.01 -7.35
N ALA A 111 5.36 -13.30 -7.60
CA ALA A 111 4.34 -13.71 -8.56
C ALA A 111 4.91 -13.83 -9.98
N TYR A 112 5.71 -12.86 -10.44
CA TYR A 112 6.43 -12.94 -11.72
C TYR A 112 7.23 -14.23 -11.88
N ARG A 113 8.04 -14.57 -10.86
CA ARG A 113 8.86 -15.78 -10.89
C ARG A 113 8.01 -17.05 -10.96
N MET A 114 6.86 -17.07 -10.30
CA MET A 114 5.94 -18.21 -10.36
C MET A 114 5.29 -18.34 -11.73
N PHE A 115 4.84 -17.22 -12.34
CA PHE A 115 4.31 -17.23 -13.70
C PHE A 115 5.35 -17.72 -14.72
N LYS A 116 6.58 -17.19 -14.64
CA LYS A 116 7.70 -17.61 -15.49
C LYS A 116 8.02 -19.10 -15.38
N ASN A 117 7.77 -19.69 -14.22
CA ASN A 117 7.99 -21.12 -13.95
C ASN A 117 6.75 -22.00 -14.19
N GLY A 118 5.66 -21.45 -14.72
CA GLY A 118 4.44 -22.22 -15.03
C GLY A 118 3.55 -22.50 -13.82
N ILE A 119 3.15 -21.45 -13.09
CA ILE A 119 2.24 -21.57 -11.94
C ILE A 119 0.92 -22.28 -12.31
N THR A 120 0.49 -23.22 -11.46
CA THR A 120 -0.83 -23.86 -11.60
C THR A 120 -1.95 -22.96 -11.06
N LYS A 121 -3.20 -23.18 -11.50
CA LYS A 121 -4.36 -22.45 -10.97
C LYS A 121 -4.48 -22.54 -9.45
N LYS A 122 -4.20 -23.72 -8.86
CA LYS A 122 -4.25 -23.92 -7.40
C LYS A 122 -3.19 -23.08 -6.68
N GLN A 123 -1.97 -23.05 -7.20
CA GLN A 123 -0.89 -22.22 -6.63
C GLN A 123 -1.21 -20.74 -6.77
N LEU A 124 -1.78 -20.32 -7.90
CA LEU A 124 -2.19 -18.93 -8.13
C LEU A 124 -3.19 -18.46 -7.07
N TRP A 125 -4.27 -19.23 -6.85
CA TRP A 125 -5.23 -18.93 -5.80
C TRP A 125 -4.61 -18.96 -4.40
N GLY A 126 -3.69 -19.89 -4.14
CA GLY A 126 -2.97 -19.95 -2.86
C GLY A 126 -2.14 -18.70 -2.60
N VAL A 127 -1.37 -18.22 -3.59
CA VAL A 127 -0.60 -16.98 -3.49
C VAL A 127 -1.50 -15.78 -3.32
N TRP A 128 -2.60 -15.72 -4.07
CA TRP A 128 -3.58 -14.63 -3.96
C TRP A 128 -4.14 -14.52 -2.54
N ILE A 129 -4.56 -15.65 -1.95
CA ILE A 129 -5.05 -15.69 -0.56
C ILE A 129 -3.97 -15.22 0.42
N ILE A 130 -2.72 -15.66 0.24
CA ILE A 130 -1.60 -15.26 1.11
C ILE A 130 -1.40 -13.75 1.03
N LEU A 131 -1.36 -13.17 -0.17
CA LEU A 131 -1.12 -11.74 -0.37
C LEU A 131 -2.27 -10.90 0.16
N MET A 132 -3.52 -11.26 -0.16
CA MET A 132 -4.72 -10.63 0.39
C MET A 132 -4.72 -10.68 1.92
N SER A 133 -4.41 -11.84 2.51
CA SER A 133 -4.43 -12.00 3.96
C SER A 133 -3.30 -11.22 4.64
N ALA A 134 -2.12 -11.17 4.02
CA ALA A 134 -0.99 -10.40 4.53
C ALA A 134 -1.31 -8.90 4.59
N ASP A 135 -1.94 -8.38 3.55
CA ASP A 135 -2.42 -6.99 3.47
C ASP A 135 -3.42 -6.67 4.59
N ILE A 136 -4.46 -7.49 4.71
CA ILE A 136 -5.47 -7.36 5.76
C ILE A 136 -4.85 -7.38 7.16
N LEU A 137 -3.97 -8.35 7.43
CA LEU A 137 -3.33 -8.53 8.73
C LEU A 137 -2.34 -7.43 9.05
N PHE A 138 -1.74 -6.81 8.03
CA PHE A 138 -0.84 -5.68 8.19
C PHE A 138 -1.62 -4.40 8.49
N GLU A 139 -2.67 -4.09 7.73
CA GLU A 139 -3.39 -2.81 7.86
C GLU A 139 -4.38 -2.75 9.03
N MET A 140 -5.04 -3.86 9.39
CA MET A 140 -6.03 -3.87 10.49
C MET A 140 -5.47 -3.33 11.83
N PRO A 141 -4.27 -3.74 12.29
CA PRO A 141 -3.68 -3.17 13.51
C PRO A 141 -3.48 -1.66 13.44
N PHE A 142 -3.10 -1.12 12.28
CA PHE A 142 -2.81 0.31 12.13
C PHE A 142 -4.08 1.15 12.03
N THR A 143 -5.06 0.70 11.25
CA THR A 143 -6.37 1.35 11.11
C THR A 143 -7.16 1.33 12.43
N SER A 144 -7.10 0.23 13.19
CA SER A 144 -7.75 0.15 14.51
C SER A 144 -7.18 1.10 15.56
N HIS A 145 -5.95 1.58 15.37
CA HIS A 145 -5.27 2.54 16.25
C HIS A 145 -5.12 3.93 15.61
N ALA A 146 -5.88 4.21 14.54
CA ALA A 146 -5.90 5.48 13.84
C ALA A 146 -4.54 5.96 13.31
N ALA A 147 -3.64 5.04 12.94
CA ALA A 147 -2.43 5.36 12.17
C ALA A 147 -2.78 6.00 10.81
N PHE A 148 -3.93 5.59 10.26
CA PHE A 148 -4.69 6.21 9.18
C PHE A 148 -6.13 5.70 9.29
N VAL A 149 -7.07 6.39 8.64
CA VAL A 149 -8.49 6.05 8.74
C VAL A 149 -9.17 6.04 7.37
N TYR A 150 -10.11 5.12 7.21
CA TYR A 150 -11.09 5.15 6.14
C TYR A 150 -12.31 5.95 6.62
N TYR A 151 -12.51 7.15 6.09
CA TYR A 151 -13.59 8.06 6.49
C TYR A 151 -14.84 7.92 5.59
N GLY A 152 -15.97 8.42 6.09
CA GLY A 152 -17.26 8.21 5.43
C GLY A 152 -17.74 6.77 5.49
N PHE A 153 -18.71 6.42 4.63
CA PHE A 153 -19.23 5.07 4.55
C PHE A 153 -18.32 4.18 3.70
N THR A 154 -17.75 3.14 4.31
CA THR A 154 -17.02 2.08 3.60
C THR A 154 -17.60 0.71 3.96
N PRO A 155 -18.02 -0.10 2.97
CA PRO A 155 -18.63 -1.40 3.24
C PRO A 155 -17.59 -2.42 3.74
N PHE A 156 -18.05 -3.43 4.47
CA PHE A 156 -17.23 -4.55 4.96
C PHE A 156 -16.04 -4.11 5.84
N GLN A 157 -16.21 -3.04 6.60
CA GLN A 157 -15.18 -2.53 7.50
C GLN A 157 -15.04 -3.43 8.74
N ILE A 158 -13.82 -3.90 8.98
CA ILE A 158 -13.44 -4.74 10.11
C ILE A 158 -12.25 -4.06 10.79
N PHE A 159 -12.40 -3.70 12.07
CA PHE A 159 -11.36 -2.98 12.83
C PHE A 159 -10.86 -1.70 12.17
N GLY A 160 -11.70 -1.00 11.41
CA GLY A 160 -11.33 0.22 10.70
C GLY A 160 -10.86 0.00 9.25
N PHE A 161 -10.53 -1.24 8.87
CA PHE A 161 -10.08 -1.60 7.53
C PHE A 161 -11.23 -2.17 6.66
N PRO A 162 -11.52 -1.62 5.47
CA PRO A 162 -12.49 -2.21 4.54
C PRO A 162 -11.93 -3.48 3.89
N ALA A 163 -12.47 -4.64 4.25
CA ALA A 163 -11.91 -5.95 3.87
C ALA A 163 -11.82 -6.20 2.35
N TRP A 164 -12.55 -5.43 1.54
CA TRP A 164 -12.47 -5.50 0.08
C TRP A 164 -11.17 -4.92 -0.49
N TRP A 165 -10.45 -4.07 0.25
CA TRP A 165 -9.12 -3.60 -0.16
C TRP A 165 -8.12 -4.74 -0.27
N GLY A 166 -8.18 -5.71 0.65
CA GLY A 166 -7.34 -6.90 0.56
C GLY A 166 -7.52 -7.65 -0.76
N TRP A 167 -8.75 -7.72 -1.28
CA TRP A 167 -9.01 -8.34 -2.58
C TRP A 167 -8.30 -7.57 -3.70
N ILE A 168 -8.42 -6.25 -3.72
CA ILE A 168 -7.81 -5.39 -4.73
C ILE A 168 -6.29 -5.47 -4.65
N ASN A 169 -5.71 -5.31 -3.47
CA ASN A 169 -4.27 -5.34 -3.24
C ASN A 169 -3.69 -6.71 -3.61
N GLY A 170 -4.31 -7.80 -3.14
CA GLY A 170 -3.93 -9.16 -3.51
C GLY A 170 -3.97 -9.41 -5.02
N THR A 171 -4.98 -8.84 -5.71
CA THR A 171 -5.09 -8.93 -7.17
C THR A 171 -4.04 -8.09 -7.89
N ALA A 172 -3.77 -6.87 -7.40
CA ALA A 172 -2.80 -5.95 -7.99
C ALA A 172 -1.40 -6.57 -8.01
N PHE A 173 -0.94 -7.18 -6.91
CA PHE A 173 0.38 -7.83 -6.86
C PHE A 173 0.53 -8.96 -7.88
N ILE A 174 -0.53 -9.77 -8.04
CA ILE A 174 -0.54 -10.86 -9.03
C ILE A 174 -0.55 -10.30 -10.44
N LEU A 175 -1.35 -9.27 -10.70
CA LEU A 175 -1.45 -8.64 -12.01
C LEU A 175 -0.11 -8.03 -12.43
N ILE A 176 0.57 -7.31 -11.52
CA ILE A 176 1.93 -6.79 -11.76
C ILE A 176 2.87 -7.94 -12.09
N GLY A 177 2.83 -9.03 -11.33
CA GLY A 177 3.66 -10.21 -11.61
C GLY A 177 3.35 -10.87 -12.97
N PHE A 178 2.09 -10.84 -13.42
CA PHE A 178 1.65 -11.45 -14.68
C PHE A 178 2.07 -10.66 -15.92
N ILE A 179 2.12 -9.33 -15.83
CA ILE A 179 2.46 -8.45 -16.97
C ILE A 179 3.96 -8.28 -17.22
N LEU A 180 4.81 -8.68 -16.27
CA LEU A 180 6.28 -8.62 -16.33
C LEU A 180 6.87 -9.87 -17.00
#